data_AF-A0A9D5PJV3-F1
#
_entry.id   AF-A0A9D5PJV3-F1
#
_cell.length_a   1.000
_cell.length_b   1.000
_cell.length_c   1.000
_cell.angle_alpha   90.00
_cell.angle_beta   90.00
_cell.angle_gamma   90.00
#
_symmetry.space_group_name_H-M   'P 1'
#
loop_
_entity.id
_entity.type
_entity.pdbx_description
1 polymer ?
#
loop_
_entity_poly.entity_id
_entity_poly.type
_entity_poly.pdbx_seq_one_letter_code
_entity_poly.pdbx_strand_id
1 'polypeptide(L)' 'MIKVGINGFGRIGRMVFRAAVENFSNDIQIVGINDLL' A
#
# COMPACT_ATOMS: atom_id res chain seq x y z
N MET A 1 5.20 0.54 -13.66
CA MET A 1 5.14 0.91 -12.23
C MET A 1 3.98 1.86 -11.98
N ILE A 2 2.92 1.34 -11.35
CA ILE A 2 1.68 2.03 -11.00
C ILE A 2 1.86 2.66 -9.61
N LYS A 3 1.55 3.95 -9.49
CA LYS A 3 1.62 4.67 -8.22
C LYS A 3 0.29 4.55 -7.49
N VAL A 4 0.33 4.03 -6.27
CA VAL A 4 -0.86 3.76 -5.46
C VAL A 4 -0.76 4.50 -4.14
N GLY A 5 -1.83 5.21 -3.77
CA GLY A 5 -2.03 5.75 -2.43
C GLY A 5 -2.95 4.86 -1.62
N ILE A 6 -2.68 4.69 -0.32
CA ILE A 6 -3.56 3.97 0.61
C ILE A 6 -4.25 4.98 1.52
N ASN A 7 -5.58 5.02 1.52
CA ASN A 7 -6.37 5.82 2.45
C ASN A 7 -7.12 4.89 3.41
N GLY A 8 -6.75 4.90 4.69
CA GLY A 8 -7.12 3.94 5.71
C GLY A 8 -6.06 2.84 5.87
N PHE A 9 -5.20 2.97 6.88
CA PHE A 9 -4.09 2.05 7.18
C PHE A 9 -4.35 1.11 8.36
N GLY A 10 -5.61 0.74 8.53
CA GLY A 10 -6.05 -0.31 9.45
C GLY A 10 -5.66 -1.73 9.01
N ARG A 11 -6.43 -2.73 9.47
CA ARG A 11 -6.17 -4.15 9.21
C ARG A 11 -5.98 -4.49 7.72
N ILE A 12 -6.83 -3.93 6.84
CA ILE A 12 -6.77 -4.19 5.40
C ILE A 12 -5.63 -3.41 4.74
N GLY A 13 -5.50 -2.11 5.03
CA GLY A 13 -4.43 -1.28 4.46
C GLY A 13 -3.04 -1.86 4.69
N ARG A 14 -2.78 -2.39 5.89
CA ARG A 14 -1.51 -3.09 6.21
C ARG A 14 -1.31 -4.38 5.42
N MET A 15 -2.36 -5.18 5.22
CA MET A 15 -2.26 -6.41 4.42
C MET A 15 -2.06 -6.11 2.93
N VAL A 16 -2.71 -5.07 2.42
CA VAL A 16 -2.53 -4.60 1.02
C VAL A 16 -1.11 -4.09 0.82
N PHE A 17 -0.59 -3.26 1.73
CA PHE A 17 0.79 -2.78 1.66
C PHE A 17 1.79 -3.94 1.67
N ARG A 18 1.61 -4.91 2.58
CA ARG A 18 2.47 -6.10 2.64
C ARG A 18 2.46 -6.88 1.32
N ALA A 19 1.27 -7.18 0.79
CA ALA A 19 1.14 -7.91 -0.47
C ALA A 19 1.78 -7.15 -1.63
N ALA A 20 1.63 -5.82 -1.70
CA ALA A 20 2.22 -4.97 -2.72
C ALA A 20 3.76 -5.02 -2.70
N VAL A 21 4.37 -4.98 -1.52
CA VAL A 21 5.84 -5.05 -1.37
C VAL A 21 6.37 -6.47 -1.65
N GLU A 22 5.68 -7.50 -1.19
CA GLU A 22 6.15 -8.88 -1.30
C GLU A 22 5.98 -9.47 -2.72
N ASN A 23 4.86 -9.15 -3.38
CA ASN A 23 4.46 -9.85 -4.62
C ASN A 23 4.45 -8.94 -5.86
N PHE A 24 4.42 -7.60 -5.68
CA PHE A 24 4.17 -6.67 -6.77
C PHE A 24 5.17 -5.49 -6.78
N SER A 25 6.35 -5.64 -6.19
CA SER A 25 7.32 -4.56 -6.02
C SER A 25 7.85 -3.94 -7.33
N ASN A 26 7.85 -4.70 -8.43
CA ASN A 26 8.24 -4.21 -9.76
C ASN A 26 7.09 -3.48 -10.49
N ASP A 27 5.85 -3.75 -10.07
CA ASP A 27 4.64 -3.27 -10.73
C ASP A 27 3.98 -2.12 -9.97
N ILE A 28 4.07 -2.10 -8.64
CA ILE A 28 3.37 -1.19 -7.75
C ILE A 28 4.38 -0.42 -6.89
N GLN A 29 4.18 0.89 -6.83
CA GLN A 29 4.86 1.79 -5.91
C GLN A 29 3.82 2.42 -4.98
N ILE A 30 3.91 2.17 -3.69
CA ILE A 30 3.11 2.89 -2.70
C ILE A 30 3.72 4.27 -2.50
N VAL A 31 2.98 5.32 -2.87
CA VAL A 31 3.47 6.71 -2.87
C VAL A 31 2.98 7.54 -1.70
N GLY A 32 2.02 7.03 -0.94
CA GLY A 32 1.49 7.72 0.23
C GLY A 32 0.51 6.85 1.00
N ILE A 33 0.48 7.05 2.31
CA ILE A 33 -0.46 6.42 3.23
C ILE A 33 -1.10 7.55 4.05
N ASN A 34 -2.42 7.58 4.07
CA ASN A 34 -3.21 8.48 4.91
C ASN A 34 -4.04 7.64 5.88
N ASP A 35 -3.87 7.86 7.18
CA ASP A 35 -4.64 7.20 8.25
C ASP A 35 -4.87 8.17 9.40
N LEU A 36 -5.80 7.84 10.29
CA LEU A 36 -6.17 8.69 11.45
C LEU A 36 -5.51 8.26 12.77
N LEU A 37 -4.64 7.24 12.72
CA LEU A 37 -3.95 6.65 13.86
C LEU A 37 -2.48 7.06 13.93
#